data_AF-A0A6H0S3Q8-F1
#
_entry.id   AF-A0A6H0S3Q8-F1
#
_cell.length_a   1.000
_cell.length_b   1.000
_cell.length_c   1.000
_cell.angle_alpha   90.00
_cell.angle_beta   90.00
_cell.angle_gamma   90.00
#
_symmetry.space_group_name_H-M   'P 1'
#
loop_
_entity.id
_entity.type
_entity.pdbx_description
1 polymer ?
#
loop_
_entity_poly.entity_id
_entity_poly.type
_entity_poly.pdbx_seq_one_letter_code
_entity_poly.pdbx_strand_id
1 'polypeptide(L)'
;MTHTLRTLTAALFIGSTLVACGGSESPTASPSSSTESAATDPAATVLTLATVNQARSTLEELTGAPLNTIQVQSMSIAPSGDMSADALDPDKPTELNKYVAYPDGRTDIRPYDYGGAEKYDALLTTMFGADLVSPETIVSSWEDSFNRVEGERADMKATGVTIARNSGSGEIELYIVNGPERDRQTVYYDPAGTFLRVS
;
A
#
# COMPACT_ATOMS: atom_id res chain seq x y z
N MET A 1 -18.61 -60.06 -20.99
CA MET A 1 -17.89 -61.30 -20.66
C MET A 1 -16.54 -60.88 -20.07
N THR A 2 -16.42 -60.72 -18.74
CA THR A 2 -15.87 -61.70 -17.75
C THR A 2 -14.42 -62.10 -18.08
N HIS A 3 -13.37 -61.89 -17.27
CA HIS A 3 -13.14 -62.08 -15.83
C HIS A 3 -12.01 -61.12 -15.34
N THR A 4 -12.07 -60.43 -14.18
CA THR A 4 -11.73 -60.86 -12.79
C THR A 4 -10.42 -61.66 -12.61
N LEU A 5 -9.46 -61.10 -11.85
CA LEU A 5 -8.69 -61.89 -10.87
C LEU A 5 -8.14 -61.01 -9.73
N ARG A 6 -8.51 -61.38 -8.51
CA ARG A 6 -8.00 -60.90 -7.21
C ARG A 6 -6.73 -61.68 -6.85
N THR A 7 -5.81 -61.06 -6.11
CA THR A 7 -4.94 -61.81 -5.19
C THR A 7 -4.75 -61.05 -3.89
N LEU A 8 -5.29 -61.63 -2.82
CA LEU A 8 -4.99 -61.33 -1.41
C LEU A 8 -3.53 -61.71 -1.12
N THR A 9 -2.86 -60.96 -0.24
CA THR A 9 -1.90 -61.57 0.69
C THR A 9 -2.05 -60.92 2.06
N ALA A 10 -2.40 -61.74 3.05
CA ALA A 10 -2.49 -61.40 4.46
C ALA A 10 -1.14 -61.71 5.15
N ALA A 11 -0.82 -60.98 6.21
CA ALA A 11 0.03 -61.49 7.28
C ALA A 11 -0.38 -60.88 8.62
N LEU A 12 -0.64 -61.78 9.55
CA LEU A 12 -1.23 -61.60 10.88
C LEU A 12 -0.18 -62.06 11.90
N PHE A 13 0.18 -61.23 12.88
CA PHE A 13 0.88 -61.63 14.12
C PHE A 13 0.50 -60.58 15.19
N ILE A 14 -0.49 -60.83 16.05
CA ILE A 14 -0.48 -61.50 17.37
C ILE A 14 0.36 -60.76 18.43
N GLY A 15 -0.30 -60.34 19.51
CA GLY A 15 0.36 -60.09 20.80
C GLY A 15 -0.42 -59.23 21.79
N SER A 16 -1.54 -59.74 22.34
CA SER A 16 -2.21 -59.13 23.50
C SER A 16 -1.84 -59.91 24.78
N THR A 17 -1.32 -59.22 25.80
CA THR A 17 -1.37 -59.69 27.20
C THR A 17 -1.80 -58.56 28.16
N LEU A 18 -3.02 -58.73 28.66
CA LEU A 18 -3.56 -58.50 30.02
C LEU A 18 -3.07 -57.34 30.91
N VAL A 19 -4.00 -56.39 31.11
CA VAL A 19 -4.56 -55.83 32.36
C VAL A 19 -3.72 -55.94 33.66
N ALA A 20 -3.45 -54.78 34.26
CA ALA A 20 -3.41 -54.60 35.71
C ALA A 20 -4.30 -53.40 36.11
N CYS A 21 -5.21 -53.66 37.05
CA CYS A 21 -6.15 -52.71 37.65
C CYS A 21 -5.48 -51.78 38.67
N GLY A 22 -6.07 -50.61 38.86
CA GLY A 22 -6.18 -49.98 40.18
C GLY A 22 -5.43 -48.67 40.35
N GLY A 23 -6.19 -47.58 40.52
CA GLY A 23 -5.66 -46.29 40.98
C GLY A 23 -6.51 -45.12 40.51
N SER A 24 -7.59 -44.82 41.23
CA SER A 24 -8.34 -43.57 41.08
C SER A 24 -7.49 -42.40 41.55
N GLU A 25 -7.16 -41.46 40.66
CA GLU A 25 -6.87 -40.06 41.00
C GLU A 25 -7.07 -39.21 39.72
N SER A 26 -8.05 -38.30 39.76
CA SER A 26 -8.31 -37.33 38.71
C SER A 26 -7.17 -36.31 38.64
N PRO A 27 -6.62 -35.97 37.46
CA PRO A 27 -5.99 -34.68 37.27
C PRO A 27 -7.07 -33.68 36.84
N THR A 28 -7.39 -32.75 37.74
CA THR A 28 -8.05 -31.48 37.45
C THR A 28 -7.42 -30.87 36.20
N ALA A 29 -8.18 -30.76 35.12
CA ALA A 29 -7.78 -30.03 33.93
C ALA A 29 -7.54 -28.56 34.34
N SER A 30 -6.26 -28.18 34.42
CA SER A 30 -5.89 -26.78 34.57
C SER A 30 -6.37 -26.03 33.33
N PRO A 31 -7.00 -24.85 33.46
CA PRO A 31 -7.24 -24.01 32.31
C PRO A 31 -5.87 -23.56 31.80
N SER A 32 -5.46 -24.07 30.63
CA SER A 32 -4.30 -23.52 29.94
C SER A 32 -4.62 -22.06 29.59
N SER A 33 -4.09 -21.16 30.41
CA SER A 33 -3.83 -19.77 30.04
C SER A 33 -2.78 -19.80 28.94
N SER A 34 -3.21 -20.02 27.70
CA SER A 34 -2.38 -19.78 26.54
C SER A 34 -2.50 -18.29 26.23
N THR A 35 -1.51 -17.56 26.74
CA THR A 35 -1.08 -16.23 26.31
C THR A 35 -1.37 -16.04 24.83
N GLU A 36 -2.04 -14.95 24.48
CA GLU A 36 -2.10 -14.43 23.11
C GLU A 36 -0.70 -14.44 22.52
N SER A 37 -0.43 -15.39 21.62
CA SER A 37 0.56 -15.14 20.59
C SER A 37 -0.05 -14.04 19.75
N ALA A 38 0.37 -12.80 20.00
CA ALA A 38 0.28 -11.74 19.01
C ALA A 38 0.89 -12.30 17.74
N ALA A 39 0.03 -12.70 16.81
CA ALA A 39 0.45 -13.08 15.49
C ALA A 39 1.15 -11.85 14.93
N THR A 40 2.45 -11.95 14.72
CA THR A 40 3.20 -10.97 13.95
C THR A 40 2.54 -10.91 12.57
N ASP A 41 1.74 -9.86 12.37
CA ASP A 41 1.04 -9.54 11.13
C ASP A 41 2.07 -9.61 9.99
N PRO A 42 1.83 -10.40 8.92
CA PRO A 42 2.79 -10.54 7.83
C PRO A 42 2.99 -9.19 7.13
N ALA A 43 4.02 -8.46 7.56
CA ALA A 43 4.58 -7.25 6.96
C ALA A 43 3.55 -6.46 6.13
N ALA A 44 2.57 -5.86 6.80
CA ALA A 44 1.78 -4.80 6.17
C ALA A 44 2.77 -3.82 5.54
N THR A 45 2.59 -3.50 4.27
CA THR A 45 3.47 -2.55 3.58
C THR A 45 3.41 -1.22 4.35
N VAL A 46 4.44 -0.87 5.12
CA VAL A 46 4.41 0.30 6.01
C VAL A 46 4.95 1.51 5.26
N LEU A 47 4.12 2.54 5.08
CA LEU A 47 4.59 3.85 4.66
C LEU A 47 4.98 4.66 5.90
N THR A 48 6.23 5.12 5.97
CA THR A 48 6.74 5.86 7.13
C THR A 48 6.90 7.34 6.83
N LEU A 49 6.92 8.16 7.90
CA LEU A 49 7.23 9.59 7.79
C LEU A 49 8.62 9.84 7.17
N ALA A 50 9.59 8.99 7.48
CA ALA A 50 10.93 9.08 6.91
C ALA A 50 10.90 8.86 5.38
N THR A 51 10.16 7.85 4.90
CA THR A 51 9.97 7.58 3.47
C THR A 51 9.32 8.77 2.76
N VAL A 52 8.26 9.35 3.34
CA VAL A 52 7.56 10.50 2.75
C VAL A 52 8.45 11.75 2.72
N ASN A 53 9.18 12.03 3.80
CA ASN A 53 10.11 13.16 3.86
C ASN A 53 11.28 12.99 2.90
N GLN A 54 11.81 11.77 2.76
CA GLN A 54 12.84 11.48 1.76
C GLN A 54 12.33 11.73 0.34
N ALA A 55 11.14 11.23 0.00
CA ALA A 55 10.53 11.45 -1.31
C ALA A 55 10.39 12.95 -1.65
N ARG A 56 10.00 13.77 -0.66
CA ARG A 56 9.89 15.23 -0.81
C ARG A 56 11.25 15.90 -0.98
N SER A 57 12.23 15.55 -0.15
CA SER A 57 13.60 16.06 -0.26
C SER A 57 14.20 15.73 -1.63
N THR A 58 13.96 14.51 -2.13
CA THR A 58 14.42 14.11 -3.46
C THR A 58 13.73 14.89 -4.58
N LEU A 59 12.45 15.24 -4.42
CA LEU A 59 11.78 16.12 -5.38
C LEU A 59 12.39 17.53 -5.38
N GLU A 60 12.70 18.09 -4.21
CA GLU A 60 13.41 19.37 -4.10
C GLU A 60 14.78 19.32 -4.78
N GLU A 61 15.55 18.24 -4.56
CA GLU A 61 16.85 18.03 -5.20
C GLU A 61 16.75 17.92 -6.73
N LEU A 62 15.77 17.16 -7.23
CA LEU A 62 15.58 16.96 -8.67
C LEU A 62 15.10 18.21 -9.41
N THR A 63 14.29 19.03 -8.74
CA THR A 63 13.76 20.28 -9.30
C THR A 63 14.66 21.49 -9.04
N GLY A 64 15.59 21.38 -8.09
CA GLY A 64 16.45 22.49 -7.67
C GLY A 64 15.70 23.59 -6.88
N ALA A 65 14.49 23.33 -6.42
CA ALA A 65 13.61 24.32 -5.79
C ALA A 65 13.01 23.84 -4.48
N PRO A 66 12.67 24.75 -3.54
CA PRO A 66 12.00 24.39 -2.30
C PRO A 66 10.56 23.91 -2.56
N LEU A 67 10.09 22.94 -1.77
CA LEU A 67 8.83 22.21 -2.00
C LEU A 67 7.61 23.12 -2.16
N ASN A 68 7.55 24.22 -1.39
CA ASN A 68 6.46 25.20 -1.42
C ASN A 68 6.41 26.08 -2.68
N THR A 69 7.38 25.95 -3.57
CA THR A 69 7.40 26.62 -4.89
C THR A 69 7.13 25.66 -6.03
N ILE A 70 7.16 24.35 -5.77
CA ILE A 70 6.96 23.32 -6.79
C ILE A 70 5.46 23.14 -7.01
N GLN A 71 5.04 23.27 -8.27
CA GLN A 71 3.67 23.00 -8.69
C GLN A 71 3.59 21.63 -9.35
N VAL A 72 2.71 20.77 -8.83
CA VAL A 72 2.51 19.39 -9.29
C VAL A 72 1.09 19.19 -9.84
N GLN A 73 0.96 18.35 -10.86
CA GLN A 73 -0.31 17.82 -11.34
C GLN A 73 -0.65 16.51 -10.63
N SER A 74 0.37 15.72 -10.28
CA SER A 74 0.23 14.50 -9.50
C SER A 74 1.50 14.21 -8.72
N MET A 75 1.36 13.54 -7.58
CA MET A 75 2.47 13.00 -6.81
C MET A 75 2.09 11.62 -6.28
N SER A 76 2.98 10.63 -6.44
CA SER A 76 2.81 9.28 -5.93
C SER A 76 4.03 8.87 -5.11
N ILE A 77 3.78 8.27 -3.94
CA ILE A 77 4.82 7.80 -3.01
C ILE A 77 4.47 6.37 -2.62
N ALA A 78 5.37 5.45 -2.93
CA ALA A 78 5.26 4.05 -2.55
C ALA A 78 6.00 3.78 -1.22
N PRO A 79 5.54 2.82 -0.41
CA PRO A 79 6.25 2.40 0.81
C PRO A 79 7.67 1.88 0.56
N SER A 80 7.93 1.36 -0.65
CA SER A 80 9.26 0.93 -1.10
C SER A 80 10.26 2.09 -1.19
N GLY A 81 9.80 3.34 -1.19
CA GLY A 81 10.60 4.54 -1.41
C GLY A 81 10.60 5.03 -2.86
N ASP A 82 9.87 4.36 -3.76
CA ASP A 82 9.65 4.90 -5.10
C ASP A 82 8.80 6.17 -5.03
N MET A 83 9.21 7.20 -5.77
CA MET A 83 8.50 8.47 -5.89
C MET A 83 8.32 8.81 -7.37
N SER A 84 7.15 9.35 -7.70
CA SER A 84 6.87 9.93 -9.02
C SER A 84 6.07 11.22 -8.85
N ALA A 85 6.47 12.29 -9.52
CA ALA A 85 5.72 13.53 -9.56
C ALA A 85 5.68 14.09 -10.99
N ASP A 86 4.48 14.47 -11.43
CA ASP A 86 4.32 15.24 -12.67
C ASP A 86 4.27 16.71 -12.25
N ALA A 87 5.31 17.49 -12.56
CA ALA A 87 5.51 18.83 -12.01
C ALA A 87 6.04 19.82 -13.05
N LEU A 88 5.69 21.10 -12.89
CA LEU A 88 6.34 22.17 -13.66
C LEU A 88 7.79 22.30 -13.20
N ASP A 89 8.69 22.48 -14.17
CA ASP A 89 10.07 22.86 -13.91
C ASP A 89 10.12 24.29 -13.32
N PRO A 90 10.63 24.50 -12.10
CA PRO A 90 10.68 25.82 -11.49
C PRO A 90 11.55 26.83 -12.24
N ASP A 91 12.61 26.38 -12.92
CA ASP A 91 13.49 27.24 -13.73
C ASP A 91 12.93 27.50 -15.13
N LYS A 92 12.01 26.63 -15.58
CA LYS A 92 11.31 26.75 -16.85
C LYS A 92 9.83 26.47 -16.65
N PRO A 93 9.06 27.43 -16.13
CA PRO A 93 7.71 27.19 -15.63
C PRO A 93 6.71 26.75 -16.70
N THR A 94 7.07 26.78 -17.98
CA THR A 94 6.26 26.23 -19.09
C THR A 94 6.65 24.80 -19.48
N GLU A 95 7.63 24.16 -18.85
CA GLU A 95 8.00 22.76 -19.08
C GLU A 95 7.37 21.88 -17.98
N LEU A 96 6.52 20.93 -18.38
CA LEU A 96 5.99 19.90 -17.48
C LEU A 96 6.90 18.66 -17.58
N ASN A 97 7.38 18.17 -16.45
CA ASN A 97 8.27 17.02 -16.39
C ASN A 97 7.69 15.95 -15.46
N LYS A 98 7.98 14.68 -15.77
CA LYS A 98 7.88 13.57 -14.83
C LYS A 98 9.21 13.38 -14.12
N TYR A 99 9.22 13.62 -12.82
CA TYR A 99 10.33 13.31 -11.94
C TYR A 99 10.08 11.94 -11.31
N VAL A 100 11.04 11.03 -11.41
CA VAL A 100 10.99 9.70 -10.79
C VAL A 100 12.23 9.47 -9.96
N ALA A 101 12.05 8.90 -8.77
CA ALA A 101 13.14 8.42 -7.94
C ALA A 101 12.84 7.00 -7.46
N TYR A 102 13.89 6.19 -7.41
CA TYR A 102 13.88 4.81 -6.93
C TYR A 102 14.65 4.72 -5.60
N PRO A 103 14.34 3.75 -4.72
CA PRO A 103 15.02 3.62 -3.43
C PRO A 103 16.51 3.26 -3.54
N ASP A 104 16.96 2.79 -4.70
CA ASP A 104 18.37 2.51 -4.99
C ASP A 104 19.18 3.76 -5.41
N GLY A 105 18.56 4.95 -5.36
CA GLY A 105 19.18 6.22 -5.71
C GLY A 105 19.16 6.55 -7.19
N ARG A 106 18.63 5.67 -8.06
CA ARG A 106 18.41 6.03 -9.47
C ARG A 106 17.29 7.06 -9.55
N THR A 107 17.44 7.98 -10.51
CA THR A 107 16.46 9.01 -10.81
C THR A 107 16.26 9.12 -12.31
N ASP A 108 15.09 9.62 -12.73
CA ASP A 108 14.73 9.85 -14.12
C ASP A 108 13.90 11.13 -14.25
N ILE A 109 14.16 11.93 -15.27
CA ILE A 109 13.41 13.15 -15.58
C ILE A 109 12.97 13.07 -17.03
N ARG A 110 11.65 13.07 -17.27
CA ARG A 110 11.07 12.92 -18.59
C ARG A 110 10.17 14.10 -18.92
N PRO A 111 10.45 14.89 -19.96
CA PRO A 111 9.58 15.98 -20.36
C PRO A 111 8.26 15.47 -20.95
N TYR A 112 7.18 16.20 -20.68
CA TYR A 112 5.86 16.00 -21.25
C TYR A 112 5.51 17.11 -22.23
N ASP A 113 5.00 16.71 -23.40
CA ASP A 113 4.27 17.61 -24.27
C ASP A 113 2.81 17.65 -23.83
N TYR A 114 2.38 18.78 -23.25
CA TYR A 114 0.99 19.04 -22.86
C TYR A 114 0.22 19.84 -23.91
N GLY A 115 0.77 19.95 -25.13
CA GLY A 115 0.15 20.63 -26.26
C GLY A 115 0.63 22.07 -26.45
N GLY A 116 1.89 22.37 -26.09
CA GLY A 116 2.51 23.67 -26.35
C GLY A 116 2.12 24.82 -25.39
N ALA A 117 2.77 25.96 -25.57
CA ALA A 117 2.64 27.14 -24.70
C ALA A 117 1.22 27.73 -24.67
N GLU A 118 0.44 27.54 -25.74
CA GLU A 118 -0.96 27.95 -25.83
C GLU A 118 -1.89 27.18 -24.86
N LYS A 119 -1.43 26.05 -24.32
CA LYS A 119 -2.15 25.26 -23.32
C LYS A 119 -1.71 25.56 -21.90
N TYR A 120 -0.76 26.47 -21.71
CA TYR A 120 -0.17 26.73 -20.40
C TYR A 120 -1.19 27.19 -19.35
N ASP A 121 -2.09 28.12 -19.69
CA ASP A 121 -3.13 28.57 -18.76
C ASP A 121 -4.07 27.43 -18.36
N ALA A 122 -4.41 26.54 -19.30
CA ALA A 122 -5.23 25.36 -19.01
C ALA A 122 -4.47 24.37 -18.11
N LEU A 123 -3.17 24.15 -18.36
CA LEU A 123 -2.32 23.33 -17.51
C LEU A 123 -2.28 23.86 -16.08
N LEU A 124 -2.09 25.18 -15.89
CA LEU A 124 -2.04 25.80 -14.57
C LEU A 124 -3.29 25.53 -13.73
N THR A 125 -4.47 25.42 -14.35
CA THR A 125 -5.70 25.07 -13.61
C THR A 125 -5.69 23.66 -13.03
N THR A 126 -4.85 22.77 -13.56
CA THR A 126 -4.72 21.39 -13.08
C THR A 126 -3.71 21.26 -11.94
N MET A 127 -2.78 22.21 -11.81
CA MET A 127 -1.68 22.16 -10.86
C MET A 127 -2.14 22.47 -9.42
N PHE A 128 -1.35 22.04 -8.46
CA PHE A 128 -1.44 22.38 -7.03
C PHE A 128 -0.04 22.38 -6.40
N GLY A 129 0.11 22.96 -5.20
CA GLY A 129 1.40 22.99 -4.51
C GLY A 129 1.84 21.59 -4.06
N ALA A 130 3.12 21.25 -4.25
CA ALA A 130 3.67 19.96 -3.82
C ALA A 130 3.61 19.75 -2.29
N ASP A 131 3.52 20.85 -1.53
CA ASP A 131 3.39 20.90 -0.07
C ASP A 131 1.93 20.93 0.43
N LEU A 132 0.94 20.89 -0.47
CA LEU A 132 -0.49 21.03 -0.15
C LEU A 132 -0.96 20.08 0.95
N VAL A 133 -0.42 18.87 0.97
CA VAL A 133 -0.76 17.82 1.93
C VAL A 133 0.42 17.66 2.87
N SER A 134 0.20 17.51 4.18
CA SER A 134 1.30 17.31 5.12
C SER A 134 1.86 15.87 5.04
N PRO A 135 3.15 15.64 5.36
CA PRO A 135 3.68 14.28 5.46
C PRO A 135 2.91 13.41 6.47
N GLU A 136 2.50 13.99 7.59
CA GLU A 136 1.73 13.32 8.64
C GLU A 136 0.35 12.89 8.11
N THR A 137 -0.32 13.76 7.34
CA THR A 137 -1.58 13.43 6.68
C THR A 137 -1.41 12.23 5.76
N ILE A 138 -0.39 12.22 4.89
CA ILE A 138 -0.11 11.10 3.98
C ILE A 138 0.03 9.77 4.74
N VAL A 139 0.81 9.76 5.83
CA VAL A 139 1.04 8.55 6.63
C VAL A 139 -0.24 8.13 7.36
N SER A 140 -0.98 9.07 7.96
CA SER A 140 -2.23 8.76 8.66
C SER A 140 -3.33 8.23 7.72
N SER A 141 -3.46 8.78 6.51
CA SER A 141 -4.39 8.31 5.49
C SER A 141 -3.99 6.92 4.97
N TRP A 142 -2.69 6.67 4.84
CA TRP A 142 -2.17 5.33 4.53
C TRP A 142 -2.63 4.30 5.55
N GLU A 143 -2.40 4.56 6.84
CA GLU A 143 -2.76 3.67 7.93
C GLU A 143 -4.28 3.47 8.03
N ASP A 144 -5.06 4.56 7.95
CA ASP A 144 -6.52 4.52 8.01
C ASP A 144 -7.10 3.73 6.83
N SER A 145 -6.50 3.77 5.64
CA SER A 145 -7.04 3.12 4.44
C SER A 145 -7.28 1.63 4.59
N PHE A 146 -6.49 0.94 5.41
CA PHE A 146 -6.65 -0.49 5.66
C PHE A 146 -7.86 -0.82 6.52
N ASN A 147 -8.40 0.16 7.25
CA ASN A 147 -9.65 0.02 8.01
C ASN A 147 -10.88 0.38 7.16
N ARG A 148 -10.68 0.86 5.93
CA ARG A 148 -11.75 1.31 5.03
C ARG A 148 -12.12 0.30 3.96
N VAL A 149 -11.26 -0.66 3.69
CA VAL A 149 -11.48 -1.68 2.65
C VAL A 149 -11.97 -2.98 3.25
N GLU A 150 -12.76 -3.71 2.48
CA GLU A 150 -13.20 -5.06 2.83
C GLU A 150 -12.09 -6.10 2.65
N GLY A 151 -12.09 -7.13 3.49
CA GLY A 151 -11.16 -8.26 3.43
C GLY A 151 -10.33 -8.45 4.71
N GLU A 152 -9.60 -9.55 4.77
CA GLU A 152 -8.67 -9.83 5.87
C GLU A 152 -7.42 -8.98 5.76
N ARG A 153 -6.97 -8.40 6.87
CA ARG A 153 -5.80 -7.49 6.93
C ARG A 153 -4.55 -8.09 6.30
N ALA A 154 -4.32 -9.38 6.55
CA ALA A 154 -3.15 -10.12 6.08
C ALA A 154 -3.10 -10.27 4.53
N ASP A 155 -4.26 -10.18 3.87
CA ASP A 155 -4.38 -10.33 2.42
C ASP A 155 -4.30 -8.98 1.68
N MET A 156 -4.36 -7.85 2.41
CA MET A 156 -4.38 -6.51 1.82
C MET A 156 -3.02 -6.13 1.21
N LYS A 157 -3.04 -5.57 -0.01
CA LYS A 157 -1.83 -5.16 -0.76
C LYS A 157 -1.94 -3.74 -1.30
N ALA A 158 -1.66 -2.76 -0.44
CA ALA A 158 -1.56 -1.36 -0.86
C ALA A 158 -0.27 -1.08 -1.65
N THR A 159 -0.36 -0.22 -2.68
CA THR A 159 0.75 0.08 -3.61
C THR A 159 1.44 1.42 -3.40
N GLY A 160 0.77 2.36 -2.74
CA GLY A 160 1.26 3.71 -2.50
C GLY A 160 0.13 4.71 -2.29
N VAL A 161 0.49 5.92 -1.91
CA VAL A 161 -0.41 7.07 -1.83
C VAL A 161 -0.23 7.87 -3.11
N THR A 162 -1.32 8.26 -3.75
CA THR A 162 -1.29 9.21 -4.86
C THR A 162 -2.13 10.45 -4.52
N ILE A 163 -1.60 11.61 -4.86
CA ILE A 163 -2.24 12.92 -4.70
C ILE A 163 -2.46 13.46 -6.11
N ALA A 164 -3.71 13.70 -6.47
CA ALA A 164 -4.04 14.22 -7.79
C ALA A 164 -5.39 14.93 -7.79
N ARG A 165 -5.65 15.72 -8.83
CA ARG A 165 -6.98 16.28 -9.07
C ARG A 165 -7.94 15.20 -9.56
N ASN A 166 -9.09 15.09 -8.93
CA ASN A 166 -10.21 14.27 -9.38
C ASN A 166 -10.74 14.82 -10.72
N SER A 167 -10.85 13.97 -11.74
CA SER A 167 -11.29 14.39 -13.08
C SER A 167 -12.78 14.75 -13.17
N GLY A 168 -13.60 14.30 -12.22
CA GLY A 168 -15.03 14.59 -12.15
C GLY A 168 -15.36 15.84 -11.32
N SER A 169 -14.86 15.92 -10.08
CA SER A 169 -15.14 17.06 -9.18
C SER A 169 -14.18 18.24 -9.38
N GLY A 170 -12.99 17.99 -9.92
CA GLY A 170 -11.93 18.98 -10.00
C GLY A 170 -11.25 19.27 -8.66
N GLU A 171 -11.58 18.56 -7.58
CA GLU A 171 -10.95 18.72 -6.26
C GLU A 171 -9.65 17.92 -6.17
N ILE A 172 -8.71 18.35 -5.33
CA ILE A 172 -7.50 17.57 -5.05
C ILE A 172 -7.83 16.50 -4.02
N GLU A 173 -7.48 15.26 -4.32
CA GLU A 173 -7.72 14.10 -3.46
C GLU A 173 -6.42 13.33 -3.23
N LEU A 174 -6.27 12.80 -2.02
CA LEU A 174 -5.41 11.67 -1.74
C LEU A 174 -6.17 10.40 -2.06
N TYR A 175 -5.56 9.45 -2.75
CA TYR A 175 -6.14 8.13 -2.91
C TYR A 175 -5.11 7.01 -2.76
N ILE A 176 -5.59 5.89 -2.20
CA ILE A 176 -4.80 4.69 -1.93
C ILE A 176 -5.57 3.49 -2.47
N VAL A 177 -4.95 2.76 -3.39
CA VAL A 177 -5.48 1.48 -3.87
C VAL A 177 -5.05 0.39 -2.89
N ASN A 178 -6.02 -0.28 -2.28
CA ASN A 178 -5.81 -1.24 -1.21
C ASN A 178 -6.81 -2.40 -1.30
N GLY A 179 -6.70 -3.39 -0.42
CA GLY A 179 -7.56 -4.58 -0.38
C GLY A 179 -6.87 -5.82 -0.97
N PRO A 180 -7.56 -6.98 -0.93
CA PRO A 180 -7.09 -8.22 -1.52
C PRO A 180 -6.84 -8.07 -3.03
N GLU A 181 -5.93 -8.87 -3.59
CA GLU A 181 -5.53 -8.75 -5.00
C GLU A 181 -6.71 -8.80 -5.98
N ARG A 182 -7.73 -9.62 -5.70
CA ARG A 182 -8.92 -9.78 -6.55
C ARG A 182 -9.99 -8.73 -6.33
N ASP A 183 -9.98 -8.06 -5.19
CA ASP A 183 -11.05 -7.19 -4.70
C ASP A 183 -10.47 -5.82 -4.26
N ARG A 184 -9.54 -5.30 -5.07
CA ARG A 184 -8.91 -4.01 -4.82
C ARG A 184 -9.95 -2.89 -4.84
N GLN A 185 -9.88 -2.04 -3.84
CA GLN A 185 -10.70 -0.86 -3.64
C GLN A 185 -9.81 0.38 -3.57
N THR A 186 -10.35 1.52 -3.96
CA THR A 186 -9.64 2.80 -3.85
C THR A 186 -10.27 3.63 -2.74
N VAL A 187 -9.48 3.98 -1.74
CA VAL A 187 -9.89 4.81 -0.62
C VAL A 187 -9.46 6.24 -0.90
N TYR A 188 -10.36 7.20 -0.75
CA TYR A 188 -10.14 8.60 -1.05
C TYR A 188 -10.23 9.48 0.20
N TYR A 189 -9.38 10.50 0.24
CA TYR A 189 -9.27 11.49 1.31
C TYR A 189 -9.14 12.89 0.70
N ASP A 190 -9.57 13.91 1.44
CA ASP A 190 -9.26 15.31 1.11
C ASP A 190 -7.79 15.66 1.50
N PRO A 191 -7.29 16.85 1.13
CA PRO A 191 -5.93 17.26 1.46
C PRO A 191 -5.64 17.41 2.97
N ALA A 192 -6.68 17.52 3.80
CA ALA A 192 -6.56 17.55 5.26
C ALA A 192 -6.51 16.14 5.88
N GLY A 193 -6.76 15.08 5.10
CA GLY A 193 -6.82 13.70 5.56
C GLY A 193 -8.21 13.23 5.96
N THR A 194 -9.26 14.02 5.68
CA THR A 194 -10.63 13.60 5.95
C THR A 194 -11.04 12.53 4.93
N PHE A 195 -11.53 11.39 5.42
CA PHE A 195 -12.08 10.34 4.56
C PHE A 195 -13.25 10.87 3.72
N LEU A 196 -13.22 10.57 2.42
CA LEU A 196 -14.26 10.96 1.46
C LEU A 196 -15.15 9.76 1.08
N ARG A 197 -14.54 8.70 0.53
CA ARG A 197 -15.26 7.54 -0.01
C ARG A 197 -14.34 6.34 -0.25
N VAL A 198 -14.95 5.20 -0.50
CA VAL A 198 -14.34 4.02 -1.11
C VAL A 198 -14.99 3.77 -2.47
N SER A 199 -14.21 3.37 -3.47
CA SER A 199 -14.68 2.99 -4.81
C SER A 199 -14.11 1.66 -5.26
#